data_AF-A0A150G576-F1
#
_entry.id   AF-A0A150G576-F1
#
_cell.length_a   1.000
_cell.length_b   1.000
_cell.length_c   1.000
_cell.angle_alpha   90.00
_cell.angle_beta   90.00
_cell.angle_gamma   90.00
#
_symmetry.space_group_name_H-M   'P 1'
#
loop_
_entity.id
_entity.type
_entity.pdbx_description
1 polymer ?
#
loop_
_entity_poly.entity_id
_entity_poly.type
_entity_poly.pdbx_seq_one_letter_code
_entity_poly.pdbx_strand_id
1 'polypeptide(L)'
;MGGEEELVGGPAAFDPFLAAYIAAHRHRTLTSDQFRDFFLDYFKDVPASRSVDWDAWLHAPGMPPATNVYDTSLAQAAYDLALRWHTCDVMGVGSDGPSGASPGDVAGWSSEQVVAFLERLGTYRAPQPMHARVTQRLGQLYGVYESKNAEIRFSFFKLAIPANDLQALPAAAEMLRSQGRMKYIRPLYRALARAGPAARQLALDTFAAAGPGYHPIARKMVAADLGVEA
;
A
#
# COMPACT_ATOMS: atom_id res chain seq x y z
N MET A 1 10.81 -17.26 13.82
CA MET A 1 11.59 -17.93 12.75
C MET A 1 11.30 -17.16 11.47
N GLY A 2 12.33 -16.81 10.71
CA GLY A 2 12.18 -16.04 9.46
C GLY A 2 11.57 -16.86 8.33
N GLY A 3 11.57 -16.30 7.12
CA GLY A 3 11.08 -16.96 5.91
C GLY A 3 11.86 -18.24 5.56
N GLU A 4 11.32 -19.02 4.63
CA GLU A 4 11.91 -20.29 4.15
C GLU A 4 13.38 -20.13 3.71
N GLU A 5 13.71 -19.00 3.07
CA GLU A 5 15.07 -18.65 2.65
C GLU A 5 16.05 -18.60 3.84
N GLU A 6 15.70 -17.89 4.92
CA GLU A 6 16.55 -17.80 6.12
C GLU A 6 16.72 -19.18 6.79
N LEU A 7 15.66 -19.99 6.81
CA LEU A 7 15.67 -21.32 7.42
C LEU A 7 16.63 -22.29 6.72
N VAL A 8 16.84 -22.14 5.41
CA VAL A 8 17.69 -23.04 4.63
C VAL A 8 19.10 -22.52 4.38
N GLY A 9 19.48 -21.38 4.95
CA GLY A 9 20.82 -20.82 4.84
C GLY A 9 20.95 -19.58 3.95
N GLY A 10 19.85 -18.87 3.71
CA GLY A 10 19.83 -17.60 2.99
C GLY A 10 19.88 -17.75 1.47
N PRO A 11 20.12 -16.65 0.74
CA PRO A 11 20.13 -16.61 -0.73
C PRO A 11 21.09 -17.64 -1.35
N ALA A 12 22.24 -17.87 -0.73
CA ALA A 12 23.24 -18.80 -1.24
C ALA A 12 22.73 -20.25 -1.35
N ALA A 13 21.79 -20.66 -0.49
CA ALA A 13 21.17 -21.97 -0.52
C ALA A 13 19.85 -21.97 -1.30
N PHE A 14 19.09 -20.87 -1.22
CA PHE A 14 17.76 -20.76 -1.83
C PHE A 14 17.80 -20.44 -3.34
N ASP A 15 18.79 -19.69 -3.83
CA ASP A 15 18.90 -19.36 -5.26
C ASP A 15 19.12 -20.61 -6.13
N PRO A 16 20.03 -21.56 -5.79
CA PRO A 16 20.17 -22.81 -6.52
C PRO A 16 18.90 -23.67 -6.47
N PHE A 17 18.18 -23.67 -5.34
CA PHE A 17 16.89 -24.34 -5.22
C PHE A 17 15.87 -23.78 -6.21
N LEU A 18 15.74 -22.46 -6.30
CA LEU A 18 14.81 -21.81 -7.21
C LEU A 18 15.14 -22.16 -8.68
N ALA A 19 16.42 -22.15 -9.05
CA ALA A 19 16.87 -22.56 -10.38
C ALA A 19 16.53 -24.04 -10.66
N ALA A 20 16.78 -24.93 -9.71
CA ALA A 20 16.46 -26.35 -9.82
C ALA A 20 14.94 -26.60 -9.93
N TYR A 21 14.14 -25.89 -9.13
CA TYR A 21 12.68 -25.96 -9.15
C TYR A 21 12.12 -25.54 -10.52
N ILE A 22 12.56 -24.39 -11.04
CA ILE A 22 12.14 -23.91 -12.37
C ILE A 22 12.57 -24.91 -13.46
N ALA A 23 13.78 -25.45 -13.39
CA ALA A 23 14.28 -26.42 -14.37
C ALA A 23 13.49 -27.74 -14.35
N ALA A 24 13.17 -28.26 -13.16
CA ALA A 24 12.43 -29.51 -12.97
C ALA A 24 10.96 -29.41 -13.42
N HIS A 25 10.36 -28.22 -13.33
CA HIS A 25 8.93 -28.03 -13.53
C HIS A 25 8.55 -27.11 -14.70
N ARG A 26 9.53 -26.69 -15.53
CA ARG A 26 9.27 -25.96 -16.77
C ARG A 26 8.19 -26.64 -17.61
N HIS A 27 7.29 -25.84 -18.18
CA HIS A 27 6.19 -26.30 -19.05
C HIS A 27 5.16 -27.22 -18.38
N ARG A 28 5.05 -27.16 -17.04
CA ARG A 28 4.05 -27.91 -16.27
C ARG A 28 3.20 -26.98 -15.43
N THR A 29 2.02 -27.45 -15.06
CA THR A 29 1.19 -26.84 -14.00
C THR A 29 1.42 -27.63 -12.72
N LEU A 30 1.53 -26.91 -11.59
CA LEU A 30 1.82 -27.50 -10.30
C LEU A 30 0.79 -27.11 -9.24
N THR A 31 0.77 -27.89 -8.18
CA THR A 31 0.06 -27.64 -6.92
C THR A 31 1.03 -27.19 -5.83
N SER A 32 0.51 -26.56 -4.76
CA SER A 32 1.32 -26.21 -3.59
C SER A 32 1.95 -27.44 -2.92
N ASP A 33 1.28 -28.59 -2.93
CA ASP A 33 1.84 -29.85 -2.42
C ASP A 33 3.09 -30.28 -3.21
N GLN A 34 3.07 -30.14 -4.54
CA GLN A 34 4.23 -30.46 -5.36
C GLN A 34 5.41 -29.51 -5.10
N PHE A 35 5.14 -28.24 -4.80
CA PHE A 35 6.18 -27.31 -4.34
C PHE A 35 6.76 -27.74 -2.99
N ARG A 36 5.90 -28.03 -2.00
CA ARG A 36 6.32 -28.50 -0.68
C ARG A 36 7.19 -29.75 -0.78
N ASP A 37 6.74 -30.75 -1.53
CA ASP A 37 7.45 -32.03 -1.66
C ASP A 37 8.83 -31.83 -2.32
N PHE A 38 8.92 -30.97 -3.35
CA PHE A 38 10.19 -30.62 -3.98
C PHE A 38 11.12 -29.86 -3.03
N PHE A 39 10.59 -28.92 -2.23
CA PHE A 39 11.35 -28.20 -1.21
C PHE A 39 11.92 -29.14 -0.14
N LEU A 40 11.09 -30.04 0.39
CA LEU A 40 11.51 -31.00 1.41
C LEU A 40 12.53 -32.02 0.89
N ASP A 41 12.43 -32.44 -0.38
CA ASP A 41 13.44 -33.32 -0.99
C ASP A 41 14.75 -32.57 -1.28
N TYR A 42 14.68 -31.35 -1.83
CA TYR A 42 15.87 -30.56 -2.14
C TYR A 42 16.66 -30.20 -0.88
N PHE A 43 15.97 -29.84 0.20
CA PHE A 43 16.57 -29.48 1.49
C PHE A 43 16.49 -30.62 2.53
N LYS A 44 16.44 -31.89 2.09
CA LYS A 44 16.33 -33.05 3.00
C LYS A 44 17.46 -33.17 4.01
N ASP A 45 18.64 -32.65 3.65
CA ASP A 45 19.86 -32.65 4.47
C ASP A 45 19.96 -31.40 5.37
N VAL A 46 18.99 -30.48 5.31
CA VAL A 46 18.89 -29.31 6.17
C VAL A 46 17.79 -29.56 7.22
N PRO A 47 18.10 -29.89 8.48
CA PRO A 47 17.09 -30.27 9.47
C PRO A 47 16.00 -29.20 9.69
N ALA A 48 16.35 -27.92 9.56
CA ALA A 48 15.42 -26.80 9.70
C ALA A 48 14.33 -26.75 8.62
N SER A 49 14.52 -27.38 7.45
CA SER A 49 13.47 -27.45 6.42
C SER A 49 12.23 -28.21 6.89
N ARG A 50 12.39 -29.13 7.85
CA ARG A 50 11.31 -29.96 8.41
C ARG A 50 10.54 -29.29 9.53
N SER A 51 11.01 -28.16 10.07
CA SER A 51 10.31 -27.42 11.12
C SER A 51 9.27 -26.42 10.59
N VAL A 52 9.12 -26.32 9.27
CA VAL A 52 8.11 -25.47 8.64
C VAL A 52 6.72 -26.04 8.92
N ASP A 53 5.86 -25.22 9.54
CA ASP A 53 4.45 -25.54 9.75
C ASP A 53 3.66 -25.25 8.46
N TRP A 54 3.68 -26.21 7.53
CA TRP A 54 3.04 -26.07 6.22
C TRP A 54 1.53 -25.82 6.29
N ASP A 55 0.85 -26.37 7.29
CA ASP A 55 -0.60 -26.20 7.44
C ASP A 55 -0.92 -24.75 7.86
N ALA A 56 -0.17 -24.22 8.83
CA ALA A 56 -0.32 -22.81 9.22
C ALA A 56 0.01 -21.85 8.08
N TRP A 57 1.04 -22.12 7.28
CA TRP A 57 1.44 -21.24 6.17
C TRP A 57 0.51 -21.30 4.95
N LEU A 58 -0.01 -22.48 4.60
CA LEU A 58 -0.80 -22.67 3.38
C LEU A 58 -2.31 -22.55 3.60
N HIS A 59 -2.79 -22.80 4.82
CA HIS A 59 -4.22 -23.00 5.08
C HIS A 59 -4.79 -22.15 6.22
N ALA A 60 -3.98 -21.69 7.17
CA ALA A 60 -4.48 -20.84 8.25
C ALA A 60 -4.72 -19.38 7.78
N PRO A 61 -5.79 -18.72 8.26
CA PRO A 61 -6.05 -17.32 7.97
C PRO A 61 -5.20 -16.40 8.87
N GLY A 62 -4.99 -15.16 8.42
CA GLY A 62 -4.34 -14.11 9.21
C GLY A 62 -2.89 -13.84 8.79
N MET A 63 -2.12 -13.24 9.69
CA MET A 63 -0.69 -13.01 9.45
C MET A 63 0.08 -14.33 9.60
N PRO A 64 1.12 -14.57 8.77
CA PRO A 64 1.95 -15.76 8.91
C PRO A 64 2.55 -15.91 10.32
N PRO A 65 2.84 -17.14 10.79
CA PRO A 65 3.39 -17.39 12.13
C PRO A 65 4.87 -16.94 12.29
N ALA A 66 5.42 -16.24 11.31
CA ALA A 66 6.78 -15.75 11.28
C ALA A 66 6.84 -14.22 11.44
N THR A 67 7.76 -13.78 12.31
CA THR A 67 8.18 -12.38 12.39
C THR A 67 9.52 -12.25 11.68
N ASN A 68 9.50 -11.73 10.46
CA ASN A 68 10.71 -11.45 9.69
C ASN A 68 11.34 -10.14 10.19
N VAL A 69 12.67 -10.11 10.25
CA VAL A 69 13.43 -8.90 10.55
C VAL A 69 13.99 -8.34 9.25
N TYR A 70 13.42 -7.23 8.79
CA TYR A 70 13.84 -6.58 7.55
C TYR A 70 14.84 -5.47 7.84
N ASP A 71 15.79 -5.26 6.93
CA ASP A 71 16.61 -4.04 6.94
C ASP A 71 15.72 -2.83 6.61
N THR A 72 15.63 -1.90 7.56
CA THR A 72 14.83 -0.67 7.43
C THR A 72 15.66 0.54 7.04
N SER A 73 16.94 0.39 6.73
CA SER A 73 17.87 1.51 6.49
C SER A 73 17.36 2.52 5.45
N LEU A 74 16.78 2.04 4.35
CA LEU A 74 16.23 2.89 3.29
C LEU A 74 14.90 3.56 3.66
N ALA A 75 14.15 2.97 4.60
CA ALA A 75 12.83 3.43 5.01
C ALA A 75 12.85 4.28 6.28
N GLN A 76 13.95 4.27 7.04
CA GLN A 76 14.01 4.89 8.36
C GLN A 76 13.67 6.39 8.30
N ALA A 77 14.28 7.13 7.37
CA ALA A 77 13.98 8.56 7.20
C ALA A 77 12.49 8.82 6.87
N ALA A 78 11.87 7.94 6.07
CA ALA A 78 10.45 8.00 5.75
C ALA A 78 9.57 7.74 6.98
N TYR A 79 9.96 6.79 7.84
CA TYR A 79 9.24 6.47 9.07
C TYR A 79 9.37 7.58 10.12
N ASP A 80 10.55 8.17 10.26
CA ASP A 80 10.79 9.28 11.18
C ASP A 80 9.98 10.51 10.76
N LEU A 81 9.92 10.80 9.46
CA LEU A 81 9.07 11.88 8.95
C LEU A 81 7.58 11.58 9.18
N ALA A 82 7.14 10.34 8.96
CA ALA A 82 5.76 9.92 9.24
C ALA A 82 5.39 10.13 10.71
N LEU A 83 6.29 9.77 11.63
CA LEU A 83 6.08 9.97 13.05
C LEU A 83 6.02 11.47 13.43
N ARG A 84 6.86 12.31 12.82
CA ARG A 84 6.82 13.77 13.01
C ARG A 84 5.48 14.36 12.58
N TRP A 85 4.99 14.01 11.39
CA TRP A 85 3.69 14.46 10.89
C TRP A 85 2.52 13.94 11.72
N HIS A 86 2.56 12.67 12.13
CA HIS A 86 1.56 12.09 13.03
C HIS A 86 1.50 12.84 14.36
N THR A 87 2.65 13.03 15.02
CA THR A 87 2.74 13.71 16.32
C THR A 87 2.27 15.15 16.24
N CYS A 88 2.65 15.87 15.17
CA CYS A 88 2.17 17.23 14.91
C CYS A 88 0.64 17.30 14.84
N ASP A 89 0.01 16.44 14.04
CA ASP A 89 -1.45 16.45 13.86
C ASP A 89 -2.20 16.09 15.15
N VAL A 90 -1.73 15.10 15.91
CA VAL A 90 -2.36 14.66 17.17
C VAL A 90 -2.21 15.72 18.27
N MET A 91 -1.02 16.28 18.43
CA MET A 91 -0.72 17.20 19.53
C MET A 91 -1.08 18.66 19.20
N GLY A 92 -1.41 18.97 17.94
CA GLY A 92 -1.64 20.35 17.49
C GLY A 92 -0.38 21.23 17.52
N VAL A 93 0.80 20.62 17.57
CA VAL A 93 2.09 21.32 17.67
C VAL A 93 2.57 21.67 16.26
N GLY A 94 2.74 22.96 15.94
CA GLY A 94 3.24 23.43 14.64
C GLY A 94 2.19 23.99 13.67
N SER A 95 1.01 24.41 14.18
CA SER A 95 -0.16 24.91 13.42
C SER A 95 -0.73 23.89 12.42
N ASP A 96 -0.10 23.79 11.26
CA ASP A 96 -0.57 23.07 10.08
C ASP A 96 0.45 22.02 9.60
N GLY A 97 1.62 21.93 10.22
CA GLY A 97 2.62 20.90 9.94
C GLY A 97 3.76 20.91 10.97
N PRO A 98 4.68 19.93 10.95
CA PRO A 98 5.77 19.89 11.90
C PRO A 98 6.63 21.16 11.84
N SER A 99 7.09 21.64 12.99
CA SER A 99 8.02 22.78 13.02
C SER A 99 9.27 22.49 12.17
N GLY A 100 9.66 23.46 11.35
CA GLY A 100 10.79 23.34 10.42
C GLY A 100 10.54 22.43 9.21
N ALA A 101 9.32 21.93 8.99
CA ALA A 101 9.01 21.15 7.79
C ALA A 101 9.24 21.99 6.53
N SER A 102 9.96 21.42 5.57
CA SER A 102 10.37 22.09 4.33
C SER A 102 10.37 21.10 3.17
N PRO A 103 10.35 21.56 1.91
CA PRO A 103 10.51 20.66 0.76
C PRO A 103 11.81 19.82 0.81
N GLY A 104 12.80 20.27 1.58
CA GLY A 104 14.05 19.56 1.82
C GLY A 104 13.91 18.24 2.57
N ASP A 105 12.80 18.01 3.31
CA ASP A 105 12.61 16.77 4.08
C ASP A 105 12.56 15.52 3.19
N VAL A 106 12.10 15.68 1.95
CA VAL A 106 11.95 14.60 0.95
C VAL A 106 12.88 14.79 -0.25
N ALA A 107 13.81 15.74 -0.18
CA ALA A 107 14.73 16.02 -1.28
C ALA A 107 15.68 14.83 -1.50
N GLY A 108 15.78 14.37 -2.74
CA GLY A 108 16.61 13.22 -3.12
C GLY A 108 15.99 11.85 -2.79
N TRP A 109 14.77 11.80 -2.26
CA TRP A 109 14.07 10.54 -2.02
C TRP A 109 13.61 9.90 -3.32
N SER A 110 13.62 8.57 -3.35
CA SER A 110 12.95 7.80 -4.40
C SER A 110 11.42 7.88 -4.24
N SER A 111 10.68 7.49 -5.29
CA SER A 111 9.22 7.39 -5.19
C SER A 111 8.76 6.43 -4.10
N GLU A 112 9.49 5.34 -3.90
CA GLU A 112 9.20 4.30 -2.92
C GLU A 112 9.38 4.85 -1.50
N GLN A 113 10.37 5.71 -1.26
CA GLN A 113 10.56 6.35 0.05
C GLN A 113 9.44 7.34 0.37
N VAL A 114 9.01 8.14 -0.61
CA VAL A 114 7.85 9.05 -0.44
C VAL A 114 6.57 8.26 -0.17
N VAL A 115 6.36 7.17 -0.92
CA VAL A 115 5.23 6.25 -0.70
C VAL A 115 5.31 5.61 0.69
N ALA A 116 6.48 5.10 1.09
CA ALA A 116 6.68 4.50 2.41
C ALA A 116 6.36 5.49 3.54
N PHE A 117 6.73 6.75 3.38
CA PHE A 117 6.36 7.83 4.32
C PHE A 117 4.84 7.99 4.42
N LEU A 118 4.17 8.18 3.27
CA LEU A 118 2.72 8.40 3.24
C LEU A 118 1.93 7.19 3.75
N GLU A 119 2.36 5.97 3.40
CA GLU A 119 1.72 4.74 3.86
C GLU A 119 1.96 4.49 5.33
N ARG A 120 3.17 4.75 5.85
CA ARG A 120 3.45 4.67 7.28
C ARG A 120 2.60 5.67 8.06
N LEU A 121 2.49 6.90 7.57
CA LEU A 121 1.58 7.89 8.15
C LEU A 121 0.12 7.40 8.14
N GLY A 122 -0.29 6.75 7.05
CA GLY A 122 -1.60 6.09 6.93
C GLY A 122 -1.84 5.03 7.99
N THR A 123 -0.83 4.22 8.33
CA THR A 123 -0.96 3.22 9.41
C THR A 123 -1.22 3.87 10.77
N TYR A 124 -0.54 4.99 11.08
CA TYR A 124 -0.77 5.72 12.33
C TYR A 124 -2.14 6.40 12.39
N ARG A 125 -2.72 6.74 11.24
CA ARG A 125 -4.00 7.47 11.12
C ARG A 125 -5.18 6.58 10.76
N ALA A 126 -4.98 5.27 10.66
CA ALA A 126 -6.07 4.33 10.40
C ALA A 126 -7.24 4.43 11.41
N PRO A 127 -7.01 4.66 12.73
CA PRO A 127 -8.12 4.81 13.69
C PRO A 127 -8.87 6.14 13.57
N GLN A 128 -8.21 7.21 13.08
CA GLN A 128 -8.79 8.55 13.05
C GLN A 128 -8.21 9.38 11.89
N PRO A 129 -9.07 9.98 11.03
CA PRO A 129 -8.64 10.89 9.97
C PRO A 129 -7.75 12.01 10.48
N MET A 130 -6.83 12.48 9.63
CA MET A 130 -6.03 13.68 9.89
C MET A 130 -6.90 14.94 9.85
N HIS A 131 -6.39 16.06 10.38
CA HIS A 131 -7.04 17.34 10.16
C HIS A 131 -6.79 17.82 8.72
N ALA A 132 -7.84 18.35 8.07
CA ALA A 132 -7.76 18.87 6.71
C ALA A 132 -6.61 19.88 6.51
N ARG A 133 -6.38 20.78 7.48
CA ARG A 133 -5.29 21.77 7.41
C ARG A 133 -3.91 21.13 7.27
N VAL A 134 -3.71 19.97 7.91
CA VAL A 134 -2.43 19.25 7.92
C VAL A 134 -2.24 18.49 6.60
N THR A 135 -3.28 17.85 6.07
CA THR A 135 -3.18 17.20 4.75
C THR A 135 -2.99 18.22 3.63
N GLN A 136 -3.62 19.39 3.73
CA GLN A 136 -3.41 20.50 2.79
C GLN A 136 -1.97 20.94 2.80
N ARG A 137 -1.42 21.22 3.99
CA ARG A 137 -0.03 21.64 4.15
C ARG A 137 0.93 20.57 3.64
N LEU A 138 0.69 19.30 3.96
CA LEU A 138 1.51 18.18 3.48
C LEU A 138 1.53 18.10 1.95
N GLY A 139 0.34 18.13 1.33
CA GLY A 139 0.19 18.04 -0.13
C GLY A 139 0.87 19.19 -0.87
N GLN A 140 0.75 20.42 -0.34
CA GLN A 140 1.41 21.61 -0.89
C GLN A 140 2.92 21.58 -0.69
N LEU A 141 3.37 21.25 0.53
CA LEU A 141 4.79 21.32 0.90
C LEU A 141 5.64 20.33 0.10
N TYR A 142 5.10 19.15 -0.16
CA TYR A 142 5.80 18.07 -0.88
C TYR A 142 5.35 17.93 -2.34
N GLY A 143 4.64 18.93 -2.88
CA GLY A 143 4.31 19.01 -4.32
C GLY A 143 3.47 17.84 -4.85
N VAL A 144 2.57 17.29 -4.03
CA VAL A 144 1.81 16.09 -4.39
C VAL A 144 0.77 16.38 -5.48
N TYR A 145 0.20 17.59 -5.49
CA TYR A 145 -0.83 17.99 -6.45
C TYR A 145 -0.27 18.09 -7.88
N GLU A 146 0.99 18.52 -8.01
CA GLU A 146 1.73 18.66 -9.26
C GLU A 146 2.41 17.35 -9.70
N SER A 147 2.53 16.38 -8.78
CA SER A 147 3.16 15.10 -9.07
C SER A 147 2.44 14.35 -10.18
N LYS A 148 3.22 13.74 -11.08
CA LYS A 148 2.73 12.81 -12.11
C LYS A 148 2.81 11.36 -11.66
N ASN A 149 3.39 11.08 -10.48
CA ASN A 149 3.52 9.73 -9.97
C ASN A 149 2.21 9.28 -9.31
N ALA A 150 1.55 8.30 -9.92
CA ALA A 150 0.25 7.79 -9.45
C ALA A 150 0.33 7.14 -8.05
N GLU A 151 1.46 6.54 -7.66
CA GLU A 151 1.62 5.91 -6.35
C GLU A 151 1.71 6.93 -5.22
N ILE A 152 2.42 8.04 -5.45
CA ILE A 152 2.51 9.16 -4.50
C ILE A 152 1.13 9.80 -4.33
N ARG A 153 0.48 10.15 -5.44
CA ARG A 153 -0.87 10.75 -5.42
C ARG A 153 -1.88 9.84 -4.73
N PHE A 154 -1.87 8.55 -5.08
CA PHE A 154 -2.74 7.55 -4.46
C PHE A 154 -2.53 7.47 -2.95
N SER A 155 -1.28 7.37 -2.51
CA SER A 155 -0.93 7.25 -1.10
C SER A 155 -1.34 8.49 -0.31
N PHE A 156 -1.19 9.68 -0.89
CA PHE A 156 -1.64 10.93 -0.29
C PHE A 156 -3.17 11.04 -0.24
N PHE A 157 -3.89 10.73 -1.33
CA PHE A 157 -5.35 10.86 -1.34
C PHE A 157 -6.03 9.86 -0.38
N LYS A 158 -5.41 8.70 -0.09
CA LYS A 158 -5.85 7.81 1.00
C LYS A 158 -5.88 8.51 2.37
N LEU A 159 -5.04 9.53 2.60
CA LEU A 159 -5.01 10.34 3.82
C LEU A 159 -5.94 11.55 3.73
N ALA A 160 -5.90 12.26 2.61
CA ALA A 160 -6.56 13.55 2.45
C ALA A 160 -8.08 13.44 2.28
N ILE A 161 -8.58 12.39 1.63
CA ILE A 161 -10.03 12.20 1.44
C ILE A 161 -10.74 11.98 2.79
N PRO A 162 -10.31 11.05 3.67
CA PRO A 162 -10.92 10.92 5.00
C PRO A 162 -10.83 12.18 5.86
N ALA A 163 -9.80 13.01 5.65
CA ALA A 163 -9.65 14.31 6.31
C ALA A 163 -10.63 15.38 5.80
N ASN A 164 -11.43 15.06 4.78
CA ASN A 164 -12.31 15.99 4.06
C ASN A 164 -11.56 17.23 3.53
N ASP A 165 -10.37 17.00 2.99
CA ASP A 165 -9.52 18.04 2.44
C ASP A 165 -10.09 18.59 1.12
N LEU A 166 -10.64 19.80 1.17
CA LEU A 166 -11.31 20.45 0.05
C LEU A 166 -10.38 20.76 -1.14
N GLN A 167 -9.05 20.81 -0.95
CA GLN A 167 -8.10 20.95 -2.07
C GLN A 167 -7.81 19.60 -2.72
N ALA A 168 -7.79 18.53 -1.92
CA ALA A 168 -7.51 17.19 -2.40
C ALA A 168 -8.71 16.52 -3.08
N LEU A 169 -9.94 16.81 -2.66
CA LEU A 169 -11.14 16.17 -3.22
C LEU A 169 -11.25 16.37 -4.75
N PRO A 170 -11.12 17.58 -5.33
CA PRO A 170 -11.14 17.76 -6.78
C PRO A 170 -9.96 17.06 -7.48
N ALA A 171 -8.77 17.09 -6.89
CA ALA A 171 -7.58 16.46 -7.45
C ALA A 171 -7.66 14.92 -7.46
N ALA A 172 -8.33 14.33 -6.45
CA ALA A 172 -8.65 12.92 -6.39
C ALA A 172 -9.69 12.54 -7.44
N ALA A 173 -10.75 13.33 -7.62
CA ALA A 173 -11.73 13.12 -8.68
C ALA A 173 -11.09 13.16 -10.07
N GLU A 174 -10.14 14.07 -10.30
CA GLU A 174 -9.40 14.13 -11.57
C GLU A 174 -8.50 12.90 -11.79
N MET A 175 -7.85 12.40 -10.74
CA MET A 175 -7.12 11.14 -10.81
C MET A 175 -8.04 9.96 -11.14
N LEU A 176 -9.26 9.95 -10.59
CA LEU A 176 -10.26 8.91 -10.90
C LEU A 176 -10.71 8.97 -12.37
N ARG A 177 -10.80 10.17 -12.97
CA ARG A 177 -11.16 10.32 -14.40
C ARG A 177 -10.04 9.93 -15.36
N SER A 178 -8.78 10.08 -14.95
CA SER A 178 -7.64 9.90 -15.86
C SER A 178 -7.13 8.46 -16.01
N GLN A 179 -7.56 7.51 -15.15
CA GLN A 179 -7.12 6.12 -15.21
C GLN A 179 -8.16 5.13 -14.66
N GLY A 180 -8.01 3.84 -14.93
CA GLY A 180 -8.93 2.78 -14.50
C GLY A 180 -8.31 1.65 -13.67
N ARG A 181 -7.11 1.83 -13.10
CA ARG A 181 -6.41 0.77 -12.35
C ARG A 181 -7.12 0.54 -11.04
N MET A 182 -7.70 -0.66 -10.84
CA MET A 182 -8.47 -1.00 -9.64
C MET A 182 -7.71 -0.80 -8.32
N LYS A 183 -6.37 -0.89 -8.32
CA LYS A 183 -5.51 -0.53 -7.19
C LYS A 183 -5.78 0.89 -6.67
N TYR A 184 -6.05 1.84 -7.56
CA TYR A 184 -6.27 3.25 -7.22
C TYR A 184 -7.74 3.57 -7.09
N ILE A 185 -8.55 3.24 -8.11
CA ILE A 185 -9.93 3.73 -8.17
C ILE A 185 -10.79 3.17 -7.05
N ARG A 186 -10.70 1.88 -6.74
CA ARG A 186 -11.61 1.25 -5.76
C ARG A 186 -11.39 1.80 -4.35
N PRO A 187 -10.15 1.86 -3.82
CA PRO A 187 -9.94 2.43 -2.49
C PRO A 187 -10.32 3.92 -2.42
N LEU A 188 -10.06 4.71 -3.47
CA LEU A 188 -10.39 6.13 -3.48
C LEU A 188 -11.91 6.38 -3.56
N TYR A 189 -12.66 5.63 -4.37
CA TYR A 189 -14.13 5.70 -4.36
C TYR A 189 -14.73 5.32 -3.01
N ARG A 190 -14.21 4.26 -2.36
CA ARG A 190 -14.63 3.88 -1.01
C ARG A 190 -14.32 4.96 0.02
N ALA A 191 -13.14 5.59 -0.08
CA ALA A 191 -12.76 6.68 0.81
C ALA A 191 -13.72 7.87 0.65
N LEU A 192 -14.01 8.28 -0.60
CA LEU A 192 -14.95 9.37 -0.89
C LEU A 192 -16.36 9.05 -0.37
N ALA A 193 -16.83 7.83 -0.58
CA ALA A 193 -18.15 7.38 -0.13
C ALA A 193 -18.32 7.42 1.40
N ARG A 194 -17.22 7.33 2.16
CA ARG A 194 -17.20 7.33 3.64
C ARG A 194 -16.84 8.70 4.24
N ALA A 195 -16.26 9.61 3.46
CA ALA A 195 -15.77 10.91 3.93
C ALA A 195 -16.86 11.96 4.20
N GLY A 196 -18.12 11.64 3.90
CA GLY A 196 -19.28 12.49 4.20
C GLY A 196 -20.17 12.74 2.97
N PRO A 197 -21.32 13.44 3.13
CA PRO A 197 -22.31 13.59 2.06
C PRO A 197 -21.77 14.27 0.80
N ALA A 198 -20.99 15.35 0.95
CA ALA A 198 -20.43 16.09 -0.19
C ALA A 198 -19.39 15.27 -0.95
N ALA A 199 -18.49 14.58 -0.25
CA ALA A 199 -17.50 13.70 -0.86
C ALA A 199 -18.15 12.47 -1.53
N ARG A 200 -19.22 11.93 -0.93
CA ARG A 200 -20.02 10.87 -1.54
C ARG A 200 -20.68 11.34 -2.83
N GLN A 201 -21.26 12.55 -2.85
CA GLN A 201 -21.84 13.10 -4.09
C GLN A 201 -20.78 13.26 -5.17
N LEU A 202 -19.60 13.80 -4.82
CA LEU A 202 -18.47 13.88 -5.75
C LEU A 202 -18.06 12.50 -6.29
N ALA A 203 -18.10 11.45 -5.47
CA ALA A 203 -17.84 10.08 -5.90
C ALA A 203 -18.86 9.62 -6.96
N LEU A 204 -20.15 9.86 -6.72
CA LEU A 204 -21.23 9.49 -7.63
C LEU A 204 -21.10 10.24 -8.97
N ASP A 205 -20.90 11.55 -8.93
CA ASP A 205 -20.76 12.38 -10.12
C ASP A 205 -19.52 11.98 -10.93
N THR A 206 -18.41 11.71 -10.23
CA THR A 206 -17.18 11.25 -10.87
C THR A 206 -17.35 9.87 -11.49
N PHE A 207 -18.06 8.95 -10.83
CA PHE A 207 -18.36 7.63 -11.38
C PHE A 207 -19.32 7.70 -12.58
N ALA A 208 -20.33 8.57 -12.55
CA ALA A 208 -21.21 8.78 -13.70
C ALA A 208 -20.43 9.27 -14.94
N ALA A 209 -19.44 10.16 -14.74
CA ALA A 209 -18.60 10.68 -15.82
C ALA A 209 -17.53 9.70 -16.30
N ALA A 210 -16.80 9.05 -15.39
CA ALA A 210 -15.65 8.20 -15.72
C ALA A 210 -16.00 6.72 -15.92
N GLY A 211 -17.06 6.25 -15.27
CA GLY A 211 -17.50 4.86 -15.21
C GLY A 211 -17.64 4.20 -16.58
N PRO A 212 -18.25 4.84 -17.59
CA PRO A 212 -18.33 4.29 -18.96
C PRO A 212 -16.96 4.03 -19.60
N GLY A 213 -15.91 4.74 -19.20
CA GLY A 213 -14.54 4.55 -19.69
C GLY A 213 -13.72 3.50 -18.95
N TYR A 214 -14.22 2.99 -17.81
CA TYR A 214 -13.54 1.92 -17.07
C TYR A 214 -13.72 0.55 -17.73
N HIS A 215 -12.75 -0.34 -17.52
CA HIS A 215 -12.89 -1.75 -17.86
C HIS A 215 -14.18 -2.33 -17.20
N PRO A 216 -14.95 -3.22 -17.86
CA PRO A 216 -16.23 -3.71 -17.34
C PRO A 216 -16.17 -4.27 -15.91
N ILE A 217 -15.10 -5.00 -15.58
CA ILE A 217 -14.86 -5.50 -14.22
C ILE A 217 -14.66 -4.34 -13.24
N ALA A 218 -13.84 -3.36 -13.59
CA ALA A 218 -13.59 -2.20 -12.75
C ALA A 218 -14.87 -1.39 -12.49
N ARG A 219 -15.67 -1.13 -13.54
CA ARG A 219 -16.97 -0.47 -13.44
C ARG A 219 -17.91 -1.21 -12.49
N LYS A 220 -18.08 -2.53 -12.69
CA LYS A 220 -18.92 -3.38 -11.83
C LYS A 220 -18.48 -3.33 -10.36
N MET A 221 -17.18 -3.42 -10.10
CA MET A 221 -16.67 -3.44 -8.73
C MET A 221 -16.79 -2.08 -8.04
N VAL A 222 -16.60 -0.97 -8.77
CA VAL A 222 -16.80 0.39 -8.22
C VAL A 222 -18.29 0.66 -7.98
N ALA A 223 -19.17 0.27 -8.90
CA ALA A 223 -20.62 0.40 -8.70
C ALA A 223 -21.08 -0.31 -7.42
N ALA A 224 -20.61 -1.56 -7.22
CA ALA A 224 -20.86 -2.31 -5.99
C ALA A 224 -20.28 -1.61 -4.74
N ASP A 225 -19.07 -1.05 -4.82
CA ASP A 225 -18.46 -0.29 -3.71
C ASP A 225 -19.25 0.99 -3.37
N LEU A 226 -19.93 1.61 -4.34
CA LEU A 226 -20.76 2.81 -4.16
C LEU A 226 -22.22 2.52 -3.79
N GLY A 227 -22.68 1.28 -3.99
CA GLY A 227 -24.07 0.87 -3.80
C GLY A 227 -24.99 1.35 -4.92
N VAL A 228 -24.49 1.39 -6.16
CA VAL A 228 -25.24 1.80 -7.35
C VAL A 228 -25.19 0.71 -8.42
N GLU A 229 -26.05 0.80 -9.43
CA GLU A 229 -25.99 -0.08 -10.60
C GLU A 229 -24.81 0.30 -11.51
N ALA A 230 -24.26 -0.71 -12.18
CA ALA A 230 -23.07 -0.57 -13.01
C ALA A 230 -23.36 0.17 -14.31
#